data_AF-A0A3M1KNN4-F1
#
_entry.id   AF-A0A3M1KNN4-F1
#
_cell.length_a   1.000
_cell.length_b   1.000
_cell.length_c   1.000
_cell.angle_alpha   90.00
_cell.angle_beta   90.00
_cell.angle_gamma   90.00
#
_symmetry.space_group_name_H-M   'P 1'
#
loop_
_entity.id
_entity.type
_entity.pdbx_description
1 polymer ?
#
loop_
_entity_poly.entity_id
_entity_poly.type
_entity_poly.pdbx_seq_one_letter_code
_entity_poly.pdbx_strand_id
1 'polypeptide(L)' 'MGIERKGNWIQTTTGSWVNARHLDLIEVAETDGVWVVRAWNALQPQVDPYILSEVKTEATARKQMDALVAELGASTS' A
#
# COMPACT_ATOMS: atom_id res chain seq x y z
N MET A 1 -14.01 -13.74 19.29
CA MET A 1 -14.86 -12.64 18.78
C MET A 1 -14.07 -11.95 17.68
N GLY A 2 -14.38 -12.21 16.41
CA GLY A 2 -13.66 -11.64 15.28
C GLY A 2 -14.36 -10.37 14.81
N ILE A 3 -13.65 -9.24 14.77
CA ILE A 3 -14.15 -8.03 14.12
C ILE A 3 -14.17 -8.32 12.61
N GLU A 4 -15.35 -8.43 12.01
CA GLU A 4 -15.49 -8.38 10.55
C GLU A 4 -14.96 -7.03 10.05
N ARG A 5 -13.81 -7.05 9.38
CA ARG A 5 -13.24 -5.86 8.74
C ARG A 5 -13.96 -5.65 7.42
N LYS A 6 -14.99 -4.79 7.41
CA LYS A 6 -15.67 -4.36 6.18
C LYS A 6 -14.73 -3.46 5.34
N GLY A 7 -14.62 -3.73 4.04
CA GLY A 7 -13.78 -3.00 3.07
C GLY A 7 -12.48 -3.71 2.72
N ASN A 8 -11.75 -3.21 1.72
CA ASN A 8 -10.42 -3.71 1.37
C ASN A 8 -9.40 -3.18 2.36
N TRP A 9 -8.77 -4.08 3.12
CA TRP A 9 -7.73 -3.76 4.09
C TRP A 9 -6.41 -4.36 3.62
N ILE A 10 -5.37 -3.53 3.60
CA ILE A 10 -4.02 -3.93 3.21
C ILE A 10 -3.17 -3.99 4.48
N GLN A 11 -2.43 -5.08 4.65
CA GLN A 11 -1.46 -5.21 5.73
C GLN A 11 -0.13 -4.59 5.30
N THR A 12 0.38 -3.69 6.13
CA THR A 12 1.71 -3.08 5.97
C THR A 12 2.80 -4.04 6.46
N THR A 13 4.04 -3.86 6.02
CA THR A 13 5.17 -4.69 6.47
C THR A 13 5.46 -4.51 7.98
N THR A 14 5.06 -3.37 8.56
CA THR A 14 5.14 -3.11 10.00
C THR A 14 4.03 -3.77 10.82
N GLY A 15 3.14 -4.53 10.18
CA GLY A 15 2.05 -5.27 10.82
C GLY A 15 0.78 -4.46 11.06
N SER A 16 0.80 -3.16 10.75
CA SER A 16 -0.40 -2.30 10.78
C SER A 16 -1.33 -2.61 9.61
N TRP A 17 -2.63 -2.40 9.79
CA TRP A 17 -3.63 -2.54 8.74
C TRP A 17 -4.12 -1.17 8.32
N VAL A 18 -4.09 -0.90 7.02
CA VAL A 18 -4.60 0.34 6.43
C VAL A 18 -5.78 0.04 5.52
N ASN A 19 -6.80 0.89 5.58
CA ASN A 19 -7.94 0.76 4.68
C ASN A 19 -7.56 1.32 3.32
N ALA A 20 -7.74 0.51 2.29
CA ALA A 20 -7.37 0.82 0.92
C ALA A 20 -8.06 2.10 0.41
N ARG A 21 -9.30 2.38 0.88
CA ARG A 21 -10.06 3.59 0.50
C ARG A 21 -9.42 4.91 0.95
N HIS A 22 -8.47 4.87 1.89
CA HIS A 22 -7.76 6.04 2.37
C HIS A 22 -6.34 6.12 1.80
N LEU A 23 -5.95 5.22 0.89
CA LEU A 23 -4.70 5.31 0.17
C LEU A 23 -4.93 6.10 -1.11
N ASP A 24 -4.09 7.09 -1.38
CA ASP A 24 -4.21 7.96 -2.56
C ASP A 24 -2.96 7.86 -3.44
N LEU A 25 -1.82 8.32 -2.91
CA LEU A 25 -0.54 8.19 -3.60
C LEU A 25 0.10 6.84 -3.26
N ILE A 26 0.20 5.95 -4.25
CA ILE A 26 1.07 4.77 -4.19
C ILE A 26 2.25 5.01 -5.12
N GLU A 27 3.46 4.78 -4.62
CA GLU A 27 4.65 4.81 -5.45
C GLU A 27 5.64 3.72 -5.11
N VAL A 28 6.58 3.52 -6.02
CA VAL A 28 7.73 2.64 -5.87
C VAL A 28 8.97 3.51 -5.63
N ALA A 29 9.71 3.21 -4.57
CA ALA A 29 10.97 3.88 -4.26
C ALA A 29 12.05 2.84 -3.94
N GLU A 30 13.31 3.16 -4.20
CA GLU A 30 14.44 2.37 -3.70
C GLU A 30 14.90 2.93 -2.35
N THR A 31 15.15 2.05 -1.38
CA THR A 31 15.66 2.39 -0.05
C THR A 31 16.65 1.30 0.35
N ASP A 32 17.91 1.68 0.58
CA ASP A 32 19.00 0.78 0.99
C ASP A 32 19.16 -0.48 0.11
N GLY A 33 18.97 -0.34 -1.21
CA GLY A 33 19.05 -1.45 -2.16
C GLY A 33 17.83 -2.37 -2.19
N VAL A 34 16.75 -1.98 -1.53
CA VAL A 34 15.44 -2.64 -1.53
C VAL A 34 14.42 -1.74 -2.22
N TRP A 35 13.60 -2.31 -3.09
CA TRP A 35 12.50 -1.62 -3.72
C TRP A 35 11.25 -1.73 -2.86
N VAL A 36 10.75 -0.59 -2.40
CA VAL A 36 9.60 -0.50 -1.52
C VAL A 36 8.39 0.04 -2.29
N VAL A 37 7.24 -0.59 -2.08
CA VAL A 37 5.95 -0.03 -2.49
C VAL A 37 5.40 0.69 -1.28
N ARG A 38 5.26 2.01 -1.38
CA ARG A 38 4.83 2.86 -0.28
C ARG A 38 3.59 3.65 -0.64
N ALA A 39 2.73 3.90 0.35
CA ALA A 39 1.47 4.59 0.14
C ALA A 39 1.16 5.61 1.24
N TRP A 40 0.57 6.74 0.84
CA TRP A 40 0.15 7.79 1.77
C TRP A 40 -1.32 7.69 2.12
N ASN A 41 -1.60 8.07 3.38
CA ASN A 41 -2.97 8.29 3.82
C ASN A 41 -3.48 9.62 3.24
N ALA A 42 -4.53 9.56 2.43
CA ALA A 42 -5.22 10.72 1.86
C ALA A 42 -5.71 11.69 2.96
N LEU A 43 -6.07 11.15 4.13
CA LEU A 43 -6.57 11.93 5.27
C LEU A 43 -5.43 12.51 6.13
N GLN A 44 -4.21 11.99 5.99
CA GLN A 44 -3.05 12.35 6.80
C GLN A 44 -1.77 12.40 5.95
N PRO A 45 -1.70 13.28 4.93
CA PRO A 45 -0.57 13.31 3.99
C PRO A 45 0.76 13.74 4.64
N GLN A 46 0.71 14.40 5.80
CA GLN A 46 1.91 14.79 6.55
C GLN A 46 2.57 13.65 7.35
N VAL A 47 1.96 12.46 7.40
CA VAL A 47 2.51 11.31 8.12
C VAL A 47 3.41 10.50 7.18
N ASP A 48 4.42 9.84 7.75
CA ASP A 48 5.29 8.92 7.01
C ASP A 48 4.46 7.89 6.22
N PRO A 49 4.88 7.56 4.98
CA PRO A 49 4.15 6.61 4.16
C PRO A 49 4.14 5.22 4.79
N TYR A 50 3.05 4.50 4.55
CA TYR A 50 2.98 3.08 4.86
C TYR A 50 3.81 2.28 3.86
N ILE A 51 4.70 1.42 4.36
CA ILE A 51 5.38 0.43 3.54
C ILE A 51 4.44 -0.77 3.36
N LEU A 52 3.98 -0.97 2.12
CA LEU A 52 3.06 -2.03 1.76
C LEU A 52 3.79 -3.30 1.34
N SER A 53 4.97 -3.15 0.71
CA SER A 53 5.79 -4.27 0.26
C SER A 53 7.26 -3.87 0.12
N GLU A 54 8.15 -4.84 0.28
CA GLU A 54 9.60 -4.72 0.15
C GLU A 54 10.11 -5.86 -0.72
N VAL A 55 10.73 -5.55 -1.86
CA VAL A 55 11.21 -6.52 -2.84
C VAL A 55 12.58 -6.16 -3.38
N LYS A 56 13.29 -7.13 -3.97
CA LYS A 56 14.68 -6.93 -4.42
C LYS A 56 14.82 -6.32 -5.81
N THR A 57 13.72 -6.11 -6.54
CA THR A 57 13.77 -5.62 -7.93
C THR A 57 12.66 -4.61 -8.19
N GLU A 58 12.97 -3.58 -8.98
CA GLU A 58 12.00 -2.57 -9.39
C GLU A 58 10.82 -3.18 -10.14
N ALA A 59 11.10 -4.11 -11.07
CA ALA A 59 10.07 -4.73 -11.89
C ALA A 59 9.02 -5.47 -11.05
N THR A 60 9.45 -6.14 -9.97
CA THR A 60 8.51 -6.78 -9.05
C THR A 60 7.74 -5.75 -8.22
N ALA A 61 8.41 -4.69 -7.75
CA ALA A 61 7.75 -3.62 -6.98
C ALA A 61 6.67 -2.93 -7.82
N ARG A 62 6.98 -2.60 -9.08
CA ARG A 62 6.04 -1.99 -10.02
C ARG A 62 4.88 -2.92 -10.33
N LYS A 63 5.13 -4.21 -10.56
CA LYS A 63 4.05 -5.19 -10.76
C LYS A 63 3.12 -5.27 -9.53
N GLN A 64 3.66 -5.22 -8.32
CA GLN A 64 2.86 -5.20 -7.10
C GLN A 64 2.08 -3.89 -6.93
N MET A 65 2.70 -2.75 -7.24
CA MET A 65 2.04 -1.44 -7.28
C MET A 65 0.87 -1.47 -8.28
N ASP A 66 1.07 -1.94 -9.50
CA ASP A 66 0.03 -2.00 -10.54
C ASP A 66 -1.15 -2.89 -10.09
N ALA A 67 -0.86 -4.02 -9.43
CA ALA A 67 -1.89 -4.88 -8.86
C ALA A 67 -2.68 -4.17 -7.74
N LEU A 68 -1.98 -3.49 -6.83
CA LEU A 68 -2.60 -2.70 -5.75
C LEU A 68 -3.47 -1.57 -6.31
N VAL A 69 -2.98 -0.84 -7.31
CA VAL A 69 -3.72 0.24 -7.97
C VAL A 69 -4.96 -0.30 -8.67
N ALA A 70 -4.85 -1.44 -9.35
CA ALA A 70 -5.99 -2.09 -9.99
C ALA A 70 -7.05 -2.54 -8.95
N GLU A 71 -6.63 -3.11 -7.81
CA GLU A 71 -7.52 -3.49 -6.71
C GLU A 71 -8.21 -2.28 -6.08
N LEU A 72 -7.49 -1.17 -5.92
CA LEU A 72 -8.03 0.10 -5.43
C LEU A 72 -9.06 0.70 -6.38
N GLY A 73 -8.71 0.81 -7.68
CA GLY A 73 -9.60 1.33 -8.70
C GLY A 73 -10.85 0.47 -8.92
N ALA A 74 -10.75 -0.84 -8.72
CA ALA A 74 -11.90 -1.74 -8.77
C ALA A 74 -12.84 -1.61 -7.56
N SER A 75 -12.36 -1.08 -6.43
CA SER A 75 -13.09 -1.04 -5.16
C SER A 75 -13.76 0.30 -4.85
N THR A 76 -13.65 1.27 -5.76
CA THR A 76 -14.31 2.60 -5.68
C THR A 76 -15.64 2.66 -6.43
N SER A 77 -16.20 1.51 -6.86
CA SER A 77 -17.54 1.41 -7.47
C SER A 77 -18.62 1.02 -6.48
#